data_AF-A0A2S6R3Y6-F1
#
_entry.id   AF-A0A2S6R3Y6-F1
#
_cell.length_a   1.000
_cell.length_b   1.000
_cell.length_c   1.000
_cell.angle_alpha   90.00
_cell.angle_beta   90.00
_cell.angle_gamma   90.00
#
_symmetry.space_group_name_H-M   'P 1'
#
loop_
_entity.id
_entity.type
_entity.pdbx_description
1 polymer ?
#
loop_
_entity_poly.entity_id
_entity_poly.type
_entity_poly.pdbx_seq_one_letter_code
_entity_poly.pdbx_strand_id
1 'polypeptide(L)'
;MVKLAAYAAFKSMLDRAAEVEDQLLPNELEMLHSLGARYAEPLTPDPFDITALEVIMRNVEVRKGFSFDVKKDAGRVIDLPRVKD
;
A
#
# COMPACT_ATOMS: atom_id res chain seq x y z
N MET A 1 -17.40 20.41 -2.52
CA MET A 1 -17.26 20.13 -3.96
C MET A 1 -16.09 19.16 -4.13
N VAL A 2 -16.29 18.06 -4.86
CA VAL A 2 -15.24 17.06 -5.09
C VAL A 2 -14.21 17.62 -6.07
N LYS A 3 -12.92 17.46 -5.76
CA LYS A 3 -11.83 17.81 -6.69
C LYS A 3 -11.63 16.67 -7.69
N LEU A 4 -12.41 16.65 -8.77
CA LEU A 4 -12.43 15.54 -9.74
C LEU A 4 -11.05 15.23 -10.36
N ALA A 5 -10.23 16.25 -10.64
CA ALA A 5 -8.88 16.04 -11.16
C ALA A 5 -7.97 15.33 -10.13
N ALA A 6 -8.08 15.70 -8.84
CA ALA A 6 -7.32 15.04 -7.78
C ALA A 6 -7.81 13.60 -7.56
N TYR A 7 -9.13 13.38 -7.59
CA TYR A 7 -9.70 12.04 -7.54
C TYR A 7 -9.22 11.16 -8.70
N ALA A 8 -9.24 11.65 -9.94
CA ALA A 8 -8.79 10.89 -11.11
C ALA A 8 -7.30 10.52 -11.03
N ALA A 9 -6.45 11.45 -10.56
CA ALA A 9 -5.04 11.20 -10.33
C ALA A 9 -4.84 10.13 -9.24
N PHE A 10 -5.54 10.24 -8.11
CA PHE A 10 -5.49 9.26 -7.03
C PHE A 10 -6.00 7.88 -7.48
N LYS A 11 -7.10 7.83 -8.24
CA LYS A 11 -7.65 6.58 -8.78
C LYS A 11 -6.65 5.90 -9.71
N SER A 12 -5.95 6.67 -10.54
CA SER A 12 -4.86 6.15 -11.37
C SER A 12 -3.70 5.57 -10.54
N MET A 13 -3.40 6.14 -9.38
CA MET A 13 -2.40 5.57 -8.45
C MET A 13 -2.90 4.27 -7.81
N LEU A 14 -4.17 4.23 -7.41
CA LEU A 14 -4.80 3.04 -6.82
C LEU A 14 -4.81 1.87 -7.82
N ASP A 15 -5.17 2.14 -9.07
CA ASP A 15 -5.20 1.12 -10.13
C ASP A 15 -3.79 0.57 -10.41
N ARG A 16 -2.76 1.43 -10.39
CA ARG A 16 -1.35 1.00 -10.48
C ARG A 16 -0.90 0.15 -9.30
N ALA A 17 -1.36 0.46 -8.09
CA ALA A 17 -1.06 -0.35 -6.91
C ALA A 17 -1.73 -1.73 -6.98
N ALA A 18 -2.92 -1.83 -7.59
CA ALA A 18 -3.59 -3.10 -7.83
C ALA A 18 -2.86 -4.00 -8.86
N GLU A 19 -2.13 -3.43 -9.81
CA GLU A 19 -1.30 -4.20 -10.75
C GLU A 19 -0.15 -4.95 -10.07
N VAL A 20 0.24 -4.55 -8.86
CA VAL A 20 1.32 -5.16 -8.06
C VAL A 20 0.83 -5.80 -6.78
N GLU A 21 -0.47 -6.14 -6.70
CA GLU A 21 -1.11 -6.73 -5.51
C GLU A 21 -0.38 -7.98 -5.00
N ASP A 22 0.17 -8.80 -5.90
CA ASP A 22 0.89 -10.03 -5.59
C ASP A 22 2.28 -9.81 -4.95
N GLN A 23 2.77 -8.57 -4.96
CA GLN A 23 4.03 -8.11 -4.37
C GLN A 23 3.83 -7.29 -3.09
N LEU A 24 2.59 -7.22 -2.58
CA LEU A 24 2.26 -6.51 -1.35
C LEU A 24 2.39 -7.40 -0.13
N LEU A 25 2.82 -6.79 0.98
CA LEU A 25 2.71 -7.41 2.30
C LEU A 25 1.24 -7.38 2.78
N PRO A 26 0.84 -8.24 3.73
CA PRO A 26 -0.56 -8.32 4.17
C PRO A 26 -1.16 -6.99 4.61
N ASN A 27 -0.39 -6.15 5.31
CA ASN A 27 -0.84 -4.82 5.75
C ASN A 27 -1.00 -3.83 4.59
N GLU A 28 -0.12 -3.90 3.59
CA GLU A 28 -0.19 -3.05 2.39
C GLU A 28 -1.38 -3.46 1.52
N LEU A 29 -1.64 -4.77 1.43
CA LEU A 29 -2.81 -5.33 0.76
C LEU A 29 -4.13 -4.88 1.41
N GLU A 30 -4.21 -4.98 2.74
CA GLU A 30 -5.36 -4.52 3.52
C GLU A 30 -5.61 -3.02 3.31
N MET A 31 -4.54 -2.21 3.30
CA MET A 31 -4.61 -0.78 3.02
C MET A 31 -5.12 -0.51 1.60
N LEU A 32 -4.60 -1.22 0.59
CA LEU A 32 -5.04 -1.07 -0.80
C LEU A 32 -6.54 -1.38 -0.95
N HIS A 33 -7.03 -2.48 -0.37
CA HIS A 33 -8.45 -2.84 -0.41
C HIS A 33 -9.31 -1.81 0.32
N SER A 34 -8.86 -1.32 1.48
CA SER A 34 -9.56 -0.29 2.25
C SER A 34 -9.69 1.03 1.47
N LEU A 35 -8.62 1.46 0.82
CA LEU A 35 -8.64 2.64 -0.05
C LEU A 35 -9.51 2.40 -1.30
N GLY A 36 -9.46 1.21 -1.90
CA GLY A 36 -10.31 0.85 -3.03
C GLY A 36 -11.79 0.92 -2.70
N ALA A 37 -12.19 0.43 -1.52
CA ALA A 37 -13.56 0.53 -1.02
C ALA A 37 -13.96 1.99 -0.72
N ARG A 38 -13.08 2.74 -0.04
CA ARG A 38 -13.34 4.14 0.34
C ARG A 38 -13.52 5.07 -0.86
N TYR A 39 -12.78 4.84 -1.94
CA TYR A 39 -12.78 5.66 -3.15
C TYR A 39 -13.51 5.01 -4.33
N ALA A 40 -14.39 4.03 -4.05
CA ALA A 40 -15.29 3.44 -5.04
C ALA A 40 -16.20 4.48 -5.69
N GLU A 41 -16.55 5.54 -4.95
CA GLU A 41 -17.22 6.73 -5.47
C GLU A 41 -16.27 7.95 -5.46
N PRO A 42 -16.51 8.96 -6.33
CA PRO A 42 -15.71 10.18 -6.35
C PRO A 42 -15.68 10.93 -5.02
N LEU A 43 -14.51 10.97 -4.39
CA LEU A 43 -14.24 11.70 -3.16
C LEU A 43 -12.96 12.53 -3.33
N THR A 44 -12.87 13.68 -2.65
CA THR A 44 -11.61 14.42 -2.59
C THR A 44 -10.61 13.60 -1.78
N PRO A 45 -9.46 13.17 -2.35
CA PRO A 45 -8.50 12.35 -1.64
C PRO A 45 -7.90 13.06 -0.43
N ASP A 46 -7.75 12.33 0.65
CA ASP A 46 -7.00 12.78 1.83
C ASP A 46 -5.48 12.72 1.55
N PRO A 47 -4.69 13.74 1.94
CA PRO A 47 -3.24 13.72 1.75
C PRO A 47 -2.53 12.50 2.36
N PHE A 48 -3.02 11.96 3.47
CA PHE A 48 -2.49 10.75 4.09
C PHE A 48 -2.76 9.51 3.23
N ASP A 49 -3.93 9.43 2.59
CA ASP A 49 -4.26 8.33 1.69
C ASP A 49 -3.38 8.34 0.44
N ILE A 50 -3.09 9.54 -0.09
CA ILE A 50 -2.12 9.71 -1.20
C ILE A 50 -0.74 9.20 -0.75
N THR A 51 -0.28 9.64 0.42
CA THR A 51 1.02 9.26 0.99
C THR A 51 1.09 7.74 1.21
N ALA A 52 -0.01 7.12 1.67
CA ALA A 52 -0.07 5.68 1.88
C ALA A 52 0.17 4.89 0.58
N LEU A 53 -0.44 5.30 -0.53
CA LEU A 53 -0.18 4.69 -1.84
C LEU A 53 1.25 4.91 -2.33
N GLU A 54 1.82 6.11 -2.12
CA GLU A 54 3.21 6.38 -2.47
C GLU A 54 4.18 5.48 -1.68
N VAL A 55 3.92 5.28 -0.39
CA VAL A 55 4.71 4.37 0.46
C VAL A 55 4.59 2.93 -0.01
N ILE A 56 3.39 2.46 -0.34
CA ILE A 56 3.17 1.10 -0.89
C ILE A 56 4.01 0.90 -2.15
N MET A 57 3.90 1.82 -3.12
CA MET A 57 4.64 1.72 -4.38
C MET A 57 6.16 1.79 -4.16
N ARG A 58 6.62 2.69 -3.28
CA ARG A 58 8.03 2.77 -2.89
C ARG A 58 8.52 1.47 -2.28
N ASN A 59 7.76 0.87 -1.37
CA ASN A 59 8.16 -0.37 -0.70
C ASN A 59 8.30 -1.53 -1.68
N VAL A 60 7.42 -1.63 -2.68
CA VAL A 60 7.54 -2.61 -3.76
C VAL A 60 8.86 -2.43 -4.52
N GLU A 61 9.20 -1.20 -4.91
CA GLU A 61 10.47 -0.93 -5.62
C GLU A 61 11.70 -1.20 -4.75
N VAL A 62 11.65 -0.85 -3.46
CA VAL A 62 12.72 -1.18 -2.51
C VAL A 62 12.90 -2.70 -2.44
N ARG A 63 11.82 -3.48 -2.30
CA ARG A 63 11.90 -4.95 -2.23
C ARG A 63 12.47 -5.58 -3.50
N LYS A 64 12.15 -5.04 -4.69
CA LYS A 64 12.76 -5.47 -5.96
C LYS A 64 14.29 -5.33 -5.94
N GLY A 65 14.81 -4.24 -5.35
CA GLY A 65 16.25 -4.03 -5.18
C GLY A 65 16.95 -5.02 -4.25
N PHE A 66 16.22 -5.70 -3.36
CA PHE A 66 16.76 -6.64 -2.37
C PHE A 66 16.42 -8.11 -2.65
N SER A 67 15.85 -8.44 -3.81
CA SER A 67 15.40 -9.81 -4.14
C SER A 67 14.46 -10.42 -3.08
N PHE A 68 13.64 -9.59 -2.43
CA PHE A 68 12.71 -10.01 -1.38
C PHE A 68 11.45 -10.63 -1.98
N ASP A 69 11.11 -11.86 -1.60
CA ASP A 69 9.89 -12.55 -2.02
C ASP A 69 8.83 -12.43 -0.93
N VAL A 70 7.78 -11.63 -1.15
CA VAL A 70 6.72 -11.43 -0.15
C VAL A 70 6.01 -12.71 0.27
N LYS A 71 6.00 -13.76 -0.56
CA LYS A 71 5.37 -15.03 -0.23
C LYS A 71 6.25 -15.91 0.66
N LYS A 72 7.56 -15.67 0.68
CA LYS A 72 8.55 -16.46 1.44
C LYS A 72 9.12 -15.70 2.64
N ASP A 73 9.39 -14.42 2.47
CA ASP A 73 10.18 -13.61 3.40
C ASP A 73 9.32 -12.75 4.33
N ALA A 74 8.04 -12.51 4.02
CA ALA A 74 7.13 -11.72 4.85
C ALA A 74 6.91 -12.33 6.26
N GLY A 75 7.09 -13.65 6.38
CA GLY A 75 6.94 -14.39 7.62
C GLY A 75 8.19 -14.43 8.50
N ARG A 76 9.27 -13.69 8.19
CA ARG A 76 10.43 -13.57 9.11
C ARG A 76 10.02 -12.79 10.35
N VAL A 77 9.37 -13.48 11.28
CA VAL A 77 9.20 -13.06 12.67
C VAL A 77 10.61 -12.87 13.24
N ILE A 78 11.00 -11.63 13.49
CA ILE A 78 12.18 -11.37 14.32
C ILE A 78 11.75 -11.72 15.75
N ASP A 79 12.10 -12.92 16.18
CA ASP A 79 11.88 -13.39 17.55
C ASP A 79 12.84 -12.62 18.47
N LEU A 80 12.50 -11.37 18.78
CA LEU A 80 13.24 -10.57 19.75
C LEU A 80 12.97 -11.17 21.13
N PRO A 81 13.98 -11.66 21.86
CA PRO A 81 13.76 -12.13 23.22
C PRO A 81 13.17 -10.97 24.04
N ARG A 82 11.94 -11.15 24.53
CA ARG A 82 11.34 -10.19 25.47
C ARG A 82 12.21 -10.17 26.72
N VAL A 83 12.95 -9.07 26.92
CA VAL A 83 13.53 -8.78 28.23
C VAL A 83 12.34 -8.54 29.15
N LYS A 84 12.11 -9.45 30.09
CA LYS A 84 11.15 -9.24 31.17
C LYS A 84 11.76 -8.21 32.11
N ASP A 85 11.08 -7.08 32.28
CA ASP A 85 11.16 -6.27 33.50
C ASP A 85 10.17 -6.82 34.53
#